data_AF-Q39WU1-F1
#
_entry.id   AF-Q39WU1-F1
#
_cell.length_a   1.000
_cell.length_b   1.000
_cell.length_c   1.000
_cell.angle_alpha   90.00
_cell.angle_beta   90.00
_cell.angle_gamma   90.00
#
_symmetry.space_group_name_H-M   'P 1'
#
loop_
_entity.id
_entity.type
_entity.pdbx_description
1 polymer ?
#
loop_
_entity_poly.entity_id
_entity_poly.type
_entity_poly.pdbx_seq_one_letter_code
_entity_poly.pdbx_strand_id
1 'polypeptide(L)'
;MELYDFITAAAPAGLFPWTAQVEAAERFGLTLGRVEEAALEQGIMPARYQRNRQTITVGNQLRLCRSCAVIIGSGGLGGYLIEELARLGVGNLVVVDPDIFEEHNLNRQILSSPAFLGHPKVEVAAARVGEINPAVTVTPLQLSFSRENGQGILAGSDVVMDGLDSIATRIELAECCRGLSIPLVHGAIGGWYGQVASQLPGDDIVPSLFGNWSEPKGVESQLGNPSFTPAVVASLQVAEACKILLGEGESLRHRMIYVNLLHMEFDEVLLEPPLAAVGE
;
A
#
# COMPACT_ATOMS: atom_id res chain seq x y z
N MET A 1 6.95 -19.35 -32.30
CA MET A 1 6.20 -19.77 -31.11
C MET A 1 5.70 -18.51 -30.46
N GLU A 2 4.39 -18.40 -30.30
CA GLU A 2 3.74 -17.24 -29.68
C GLU A 2 4.00 -17.24 -28.16
N LEU A 3 3.79 -16.10 -27.51
CA LEU A 3 4.00 -15.94 -26.07
C LEU A 3 3.19 -16.96 -25.25
N TYR A 4 1.90 -17.11 -25.55
CA TYR A 4 1.01 -18.01 -24.80
C TYR A 4 1.41 -19.49 -24.94
N ASP A 5 1.88 -19.90 -26.12
CA ASP A 5 2.40 -21.25 -26.34
C ASP A 5 3.66 -21.50 -25.50
N PHE A 6 4.56 -20.50 -25.45
CA PHE A 6 5.76 -20.57 -24.62
C PHE A 6 5.40 -20.73 -23.14
N ILE A 7 4.52 -19.87 -22.62
CA ILE A 7 4.11 -19.89 -21.21
C ILE A 7 3.49 -21.24 -20.85
N THR A 8 2.58 -21.75 -21.68
CA THR A 8 1.90 -23.04 -21.45
C THR A 8 2.90 -24.19 -21.42
N ALA A 9 3.86 -24.21 -22.35
CA ALA A 9 4.90 -25.23 -22.39
C ALA A 9 5.86 -25.14 -21.19
N ALA A 10 6.14 -23.93 -20.70
CA ALA A 10 7.05 -23.68 -19.59
C ALA A 10 6.42 -23.88 -18.19
N ALA A 11 5.10 -24.07 -18.11
CA ALA A 11 4.36 -24.19 -16.86
C ALA A 11 3.49 -25.47 -16.77
N PRO A 12 4.08 -26.68 -16.91
CA PRO A 12 3.32 -27.93 -17.00
C PRO A 12 2.50 -28.27 -15.73
N ALA A 13 2.82 -27.65 -14.58
CA ALA A 13 2.09 -27.81 -13.32
C ALA A 13 1.22 -26.58 -12.95
N GLY A 14 0.95 -25.68 -13.91
CA GLY A 14 0.24 -24.42 -13.67
C GLY A 14 1.05 -23.37 -12.89
N LEU A 15 2.36 -23.60 -12.74
CA LEU A 15 3.30 -22.67 -12.12
C LEU A 15 4.32 -22.22 -13.15
N PHE A 16 4.50 -20.90 -13.29
CA PHE A 16 5.45 -20.30 -14.22
C PHE A 16 6.75 -19.92 -13.49
N PRO A 17 7.86 -20.67 -13.68
CA PRO A 17 9.10 -20.44 -12.95
C PRO A 17 9.77 -19.11 -13.31
N TRP A 18 10.51 -18.54 -12.36
CA TRP A 18 11.23 -17.27 -12.55
C TRP A 18 12.16 -17.28 -13.77
N THR A 19 12.93 -18.35 -13.97
CA THR A 19 13.87 -18.45 -15.12
C THR A 19 13.13 -18.41 -16.46
N ALA A 20 11.94 -19.02 -16.54
CA ALA A 20 11.13 -19.00 -17.75
C ALA A 20 10.43 -17.66 -17.97
N GLN A 21 10.08 -16.93 -16.89
CA GLN A 21 9.59 -15.55 -17.00
C GLN A 21 10.65 -14.62 -17.58
N VAL A 22 11.89 -14.73 -17.10
CA VAL A 22 13.03 -13.94 -17.63
C VAL A 22 13.27 -14.28 -19.09
N GLU A 23 13.31 -15.56 -19.46
CA GLU A 23 13.45 -15.99 -20.86
C GLU A 23 12.32 -15.43 -21.73
N ALA A 24 11.08 -15.46 -21.27
CA ALA A 24 9.95 -14.87 -22.00
C ALA A 24 10.11 -13.36 -22.17
N ALA A 25 10.50 -12.64 -21.12
CA ALA A 25 10.69 -11.19 -21.17
C ALA A 25 11.75 -10.81 -22.23
N GLU A 26 12.90 -11.49 -22.21
CA GLU A 26 13.98 -11.27 -23.18
C GLU A 26 13.57 -11.66 -24.60
N ARG A 27 12.98 -12.86 -24.76
CA ARG A 27 12.62 -13.42 -26.07
C ARG A 27 11.56 -12.61 -26.79
N PHE A 28 10.60 -12.06 -26.05
CA PHE A 28 9.44 -11.35 -26.62
C PHE A 28 9.53 -9.83 -26.47
N GLY A 29 10.61 -9.30 -25.86
CA GLY A 29 10.81 -7.86 -25.68
C GLY A 29 9.76 -7.22 -24.77
N LEU A 30 9.36 -7.92 -23.71
CA LEU A 30 8.32 -7.50 -22.77
C LEU A 30 8.90 -7.19 -21.39
N THR A 31 8.21 -6.36 -20.62
CA THR A 31 8.51 -6.24 -19.18
C THR A 31 8.06 -7.51 -18.45
N LEU A 32 8.69 -7.79 -17.30
CA LEU A 32 8.28 -8.93 -16.47
C LEU A 32 6.83 -8.82 -16.00
N GLY A 33 6.34 -7.61 -15.72
CA GLY A 33 4.92 -7.39 -15.39
C GLY A 33 3.97 -7.83 -16.51
N ARG A 34 4.30 -7.53 -17.78
CA ARG A 34 3.49 -7.98 -18.92
C ARG A 34 3.56 -9.49 -19.15
N VAL A 35 4.70 -10.10 -18.82
CA VAL A 35 4.88 -11.56 -18.86
C VAL A 35 4.07 -12.25 -17.74
N GLU A 36 4.10 -11.73 -16.51
CA GLU A 36 3.27 -12.24 -15.41
C GLU A 36 1.78 -12.08 -15.71
N GLU A 37 1.36 -10.91 -16.22
CA GLU A 37 -0.03 -10.67 -16.61
C GLU A 37 -0.51 -11.68 -17.66
N ALA A 38 0.27 -11.90 -18.72
CA ALA A 38 -0.08 -12.87 -19.77
C ALA A 38 -0.17 -14.32 -19.24
N ALA A 39 0.67 -14.69 -18.26
CA ALA A 39 0.58 -15.99 -17.62
C ALA A 39 -0.69 -16.12 -16.77
N LEU A 40 -1.01 -15.09 -15.99
CA LEU A 40 -2.20 -15.05 -15.15
C LEU A 40 -3.49 -15.11 -16.00
N GLU A 41 -3.52 -14.46 -17.17
CA GLU A 41 -4.63 -14.57 -18.14
C GLU A 41 -4.84 -16.00 -18.65
N GLN A 42 -3.78 -16.81 -18.73
CA GLN A 42 -3.85 -18.23 -19.10
C GLN A 42 -4.18 -19.15 -17.90
N GLY A 43 -4.49 -18.58 -16.73
CA GLY A 43 -4.73 -19.37 -15.53
C GLY A 43 -3.45 -19.96 -14.91
N ILE A 44 -2.27 -19.44 -15.28
CA ILE A 44 -0.97 -19.93 -14.84
C ILE A 44 -0.39 -18.95 -13.81
N MET A 45 -0.03 -19.47 -12.64
CA MET A 45 0.47 -18.67 -11.52
C MET A 45 1.99 -18.46 -11.62
N PRO A 46 2.51 -17.21 -11.59
CA PRO A 46 3.93 -16.97 -11.37
C PRO A 46 4.41 -17.65 -10.07
N ALA A 47 5.48 -18.44 -10.14
CA ALA A 47 5.88 -19.33 -9.05
C ALA A 47 6.17 -18.60 -7.73
N ARG A 48 6.51 -17.30 -7.78
CA ARG A 48 6.70 -16.46 -6.58
C ARG A 48 5.45 -16.41 -5.68
N TYR A 49 4.25 -16.44 -6.25
CA TYR A 49 2.99 -16.34 -5.52
C TYR A 49 2.44 -17.72 -5.10
N GLN A 50 3.16 -18.82 -5.37
CA GLN A 50 2.71 -20.18 -5.06
C GLN A 50 2.34 -20.38 -3.58
N ARG A 51 2.96 -19.61 -2.67
CA ARG A 51 2.70 -19.70 -1.23
C ARG A 51 1.41 -19.01 -0.77
N ASN A 52 0.78 -18.22 -1.64
CA ASN A 52 -0.57 -17.69 -1.41
C ASN A 52 -1.64 -18.80 -1.56
N ARG A 53 -1.31 -19.90 -2.25
CA ARG A 53 -2.18 -21.07 -2.47
C ARG A 53 -3.58 -20.66 -2.96
N GLN A 54 -4.62 -21.05 -2.22
CA GLN A 54 -6.01 -20.76 -2.56
C GLN A 54 -6.52 -19.46 -1.90
N THR A 55 -5.73 -18.85 -1.02
CA THR A 55 -6.09 -17.57 -0.39
C THR A 55 -6.13 -16.45 -1.43
N ILE A 56 -5.20 -16.46 -2.38
CA ILE A 56 -5.21 -15.56 -3.55
C ILE A 56 -5.20 -16.44 -4.79
N THR A 57 -6.37 -16.60 -5.41
CA THR A 57 -6.54 -17.37 -6.64
C THR A 57 -5.79 -16.72 -7.80
N VAL A 58 -5.62 -17.44 -8.93
CA VAL A 58 -5.00 -16.85 -10.13
C VAL A 58 -5.79 -15.62 -10.62
N GLY A 59 -7.12 -15.66 -10.55
CA GLY A 59 -7.97 -14.52 -10.90
C GLY A 59 -7.74 -13.32 -9.97
N ASN A 60 -7.58 -13.56 -8.66
CA ASN A 60 -7.28 -12.51 -7.69
C ASN A 60 -5.87 -11.96 -7.87
N GLN A 61 -4.90 -12.81 -8.17
CA GLN A 61 -3.54 -12.38 -8.48
C GLN A 61 -3.50 -11.55 -9.77
N LEU A 62 -4.32 -11.88 -10.79
CA LEU A 62 -4.48 -11.06 -11.99
C LEU A 62 -5.07 -9.69 -11.67
N ARG A 63 -6.05 -9.62 -10.75
CA ARG A 63 -6.60 -8.34 -10.28
C ARG A 63 -5.51 -7.49 -9.62
N LEU A 64 -4.78 -8.04 -8.65
CA LEU A 64 -3.66 -7.36 -8.00
C LEU A 64 -2.60 -6.89 -9.01
N CYS A 65 -2.22 -7.75 -9.96
CA CYS A 65 -1.26 -7.42 -11.01
C CYS A 65 -1.70 -6.24 -11.88
N ARG A 66 -3.01 -6.01 -12.01
CA ARG A 66 -3.58 -4.87 -12.75
C ARG A 66 -3.82 -3.64 -11.90
N SER A 67 -3.79 -3.79 -10.57
CA SER A 67 -4.12 -2.71 -9.66
C SER A 67 -3.00 -1.67 -9.54
N CYS A 68 -3.40 -0.46 -9.18
CA CYS A 68 -2.55 0.67 -8.84
C CYS A 68 -2.83 1.13 -7.41
N ALA A 69 -1.81 1.06 -6.55
CA ALA A 69 -1.85 1.61 -5.20
C ALA A 69 -0.98 2.87 -5.12
N VAL A 70 -1.51 3.95 -4.55
CA VAL A 70 -0.75 5.17 -4.27
C VAL A 70 -0.43 5.23 -2.79
N ILE A 71 0.85 5.32 -2.44
CA ILE A 71 1.34 5.41 -1.07
C ILE A 71 1.81 6.84 -0.81
N ILE A 72 1.15 7.52 0.13
CA ILE A 72 1.52 8.87 0.56
C ILE A 72 2.31 8.76 1.86
N GLY A 73 3.61 9.05 1.78
CA GLY A 73 4.58 8.83 2.85
C GLY A 73 5.22 7.45 2.76
N SER A 74 6.55 7.41 2.69
CA SER A 74 7.41 6.21 2.58
C SER A 74 8.27 5.98 3.83
N GLY A 75 7.85 6.56 4.96
CA GLY A 75 8.54 6.47 6.26
C GLY A 75 8.28 5.14 7.00
N GLY A 76 7.98 5.24 8.30
CA GLY A 76 7.84 4.08 9.17
C GLY A 76 6.75 3.11 8.70
N LEU A 77 5.53 3.61 8.43
CA LEU A 77 4.44 2.80 7.88
C LEU A 77 4.68 2.52 6.40
N GLY A 78 4.89 3.59 5.63
CA GLY A 78 5.01 3.56 4.17
C GLY A 78 5.99 2.53 3.63
N GLY A 79 7.17 2.38 4.25
CA GLY A 79 8.16 1.40 3.82
C GLY A 79 7.64 -0.05 3.87
N TYR A 80 6.88 -0.41 4.91
CA TYR A 80 6.25 -1.73 5.01
C TYR A 80 5.07 -1.88 4.05
N LEU A 81 4.27 -0.82 3.85
CA LEU A 81 3.18 -0.82 2.85
C LEU A 81 3.73 -1.15 1.46
N ILE A 82 4.81 -0.48 1.06
CA ILE A 82 5.48 -0.68 -0.24
C ILE A 82 6.02 -2.11 -0.36
N GLU A 83 6.77 -2.59 0.65
CA GLU A 83 7.36 -3.93 0.65
C GLU A 83 6.29 -5.02 0.54
N GLU A 84 5.22 -4.93 1.33
CA GLU A 84 4.17 -5.95 1.35
C GLU A 84 3.28 -5.91 0.10
N LEU A 85 2.87 -4.73 -0.39
CA LEU A 85 2.09 -4.60 -1.63
C LEU A 85 2.87 -5.13 -2.84
N ALA A 86 4.17 -4.82 -2.91
CA ALA A 86 5.05 -5.35 -3.96
C ALA A 86 5.17 -6.89 -3.89
N ARG A 87 5.32 -7.46 -2.69
CA ARG A 87 5.36 -8.92 -2.50
C ARG A 87 4.04 -9.60 -2.79
N LEU A 88 2.93 -8.91 -2.56
CA LEU A 88 1.57 -9.35 -2.90
C LEU A 88 1.32 -9.34 -4.42
N GLY A 89 2.14 -8.60 -5.18
CA GLY A 89 2.04 -8.49 -6.63
C GLY A 89 1.03 -7.43 -7.07
N VAL A 90 0.86 -6.34 -6.30
CA VAL A 90 0.16 -5.14 -6.79
C VAL A 90 1.01 -4.52 -7.89
N GLY A 91 0.50 -4.51 -9.12
CA GLY A 91 1.33 -4.29 -10.31
C GLY A 91 1.93 -2.89 -10.43
N ASN A 92 1.24 -1.88 -9.90
CA ASN A 92 1.68 -0.49 -9.98
C ASN A 92 1.65 0.16 -8.61
N LEU A 93 2.78 0.73 -8.20
CA LEU A 93 2.91 1.51 -6.97
C LEU A 93 3.33 2.94 -7.34
N VAL A 94 2.60 3.93 -6.84
CA VAL A 94 3.04 5.34 -6.88
C VAL A 94 3.46 5.70 -5.46
N VAL A 95 4.72 6.10 -5.27
CA VAL A 95 5.27 6.40 -3.95
C VAL A 95 5.58 7.88 -3.87
N VAL A 96 4.93 8.58 -2.94
CA VAL A 96 5.05 10.04 -2.77
C VAL A 96 5.67 10.34 -1.41
N ASP A 97 6.84 10.97 -1.40
CA ASP A 97 7.51 11.40 -0.18
C ASP A 97 8.53 12.50 -0.52
N PRO A 98 8.53 13.66 0.16
CA PRO A 98 9.50 14.72 -0.13
C PRO A 98 10.89 14.43 0.44
N ASP A 99 10.99 13.54 1.42
CA ASP A 99 12.17 13.44 2.28
C ASP A 99 13.28 12.55 1.69
N ILE A 100 14.43 12.66 2.35
CA ILE A 100 15.58 11.75 2.24
C ILE A 100 15.71 10.92 3.52
N PHE A 101 16.51 9.85 3.50
CA PHE A 101 16.82 9.11 4.73
C PHE A 101 17.83 9.85 5.61
N GLU A 102 17.52 9.91 6.89
CA GLU A 102 18.37 10.44 7.94
C GLU A 102 18.64 9.38 9.02
N GLU A 103 19.66 9.60 9.86
CA GLU A 103 20.09 8.64 10.89
C GLU A 103 18.94 8.22 11.82
N HIS A 104 18.06 9.16 12.17
CA HIS A 104 16.91 8.92 13.03
C HIS A 104 15.84 8.01 12.39
N ASN A 105 15.97 7.67 11.10
CA ASN A 105 15.08 6.74 10.41
C ASN A 105 15.49 5.27 10.62
N LEU A 106 16.78 5.02 10.87
CA LEU A 106 17.37 3.68 10.99
C LEU A 106 16.72 2.82 12.08
N ASN A 107 16.05 3.46 13.06
CA ASN A 107 15.41 2.74 14.15
C ASN A 107 14.15 1.98 13.75
N ARG A 108 13.46 2.37 12.66
CA ARG A 108 12.10 1.87 12.36
C ARG A 108 11.69 1.81 10.88
N GLN A 109 12.37 2.55 10.00
CA GLN A 109 12.00 2.59 8.58
C GLN A 109 12.71 1.44 7.85
N ILE A 110 11.97 0.41 7.43
CA ILE A 110 12.54 -0.83 6.85
C ILE A 110 13.44 -0.58 5.64
N LEU A 111 13.17 0.48 4.88
CA LEU A 111 13.93 0.85 3.68
C LEU A 111 15.22 1.64 3.98
N SER A 112 15.39 2.10 5.22
CA SER A 112 16.57 2.86 5.62
C SER A 112 17.73 1.93 5.96
N SER A 113 18.95 2.37 5.61
CA SER A 113 20.19 1.71 6.02
C SER A 113 21.31 2.74 6.08
N PRO A 114 22.45 2.47 6.77
CA PRO A 114 23.60 3.38 6.75
C PRO A 114 24.08 3.72 5.34
N ALA A 115 23.90 2.82 4.36
CA ALA A 115 24.29 3.03 2.97
C ALA A 115 23.36 3.98 2.20
N PHE A 116 22.14 4.23 2.71
CA PHE A 116 21.13 5.06 2.05
C PHE A 116 20.90 6.41 2.73
N LEU A 117 21.68 6.76 3.75
CA LEU A 117 21.60 8.08 4.37
C LEU A 117 21.88 9.18 3.32
N GLY A 118 21.00 10.19 3.27
CA GLY A 118 21.04 11.27 2.28
C GLY A 118 20.34 10.95 0.96
N HIS A 119 19.89 9.72 0.73
CA HIS A 119 19.17 9.37 -0.50
C HIS A 119 17.67 9.67 -0.39
N PRO A 120 17.00 10.09 -1.48
CA PRO A 120 15.55 10.21 -1.53
C PRO A 120 14.84 8.90 -1.16
N LYS A 121 13.88 8.96 -0.23
CA LYS A 121 13.20 7.75 0.25
C LYS A 121 12.46 7.04 -0.89
N VAL A 122 11.82 7.80 -1.78
CA VAL A 122 11.07 7.27 -2.93
C VAL A 122 11.96 6.52 -3.92
N GLU A 123 13.20 6.97 -4.14
CA GLU A 123 14.13 6.31 -5.07
C GLU A 123 14.63 4.98 -4.51
N VAL A 124 14.96 4.95 -3.22
CA VAL A 124 15.36 3.72 -2.52
C VAL A 124 14.18 2.74 -2.47
N ALA A 125 12.95 3.22 -2.28
CA ALA A 125 11.76 2.39 -2.35
C ALA A 125 11.61 1.73 -3.73
N ALA A 126 11.77 2.48 -4.82
CA ALA A 126 11.73 1.94 -6.17
C ALA A 126 12.84 0.91 -6.43
N ALA A 127 14.07 1.18 -5.99
CA ALA A 127 15.18 0.24 -6.09
C ALA A 127 14.88 -1.06 -5.32
N ARG A 128 14.37 -0.94 -4.09
CA ARG A 128 14.01 -2.08 -3.24
C ARG A 128 12.94 -2.96 -3.89
N VAL A 129 11.89 -2.34 -4.45
CA VAL A 129 10.84 -3.10 -5.15
C VAL A 129 11.41 -3.84 -6.35
N GLY A 130 12.32 -3.21 -7.11
CA GLY A 130 13.03 -3.85 -8.21
C GLY A 130 13.82 -5.10 -7.79
N GLU A 131 14.37 -5.13 -6.58
CA GLU A 131 15.07 -6.30 -6.04
C GLU A 131 14.12 -7.45 -5.65
N ILE A 132 12.98 -7.13 -5.03
CA ILE A 132 12.09 -8.15 -4.46
C ILE A 132 11.02 -8.64 -5.45
N ASN A 133 10.52 -7.75 -6.30
CA ASN A 133 9.53 -8.06 -7.31
C ASN A 133 9.68 -7.14 -8.55
N PRO A 134 10.59 -7.47 -9.47
CA PRO A 134 10.81 -6.69 -10.70
C PRO A 134 9.65 -6.72 -11.71
N ALA A 135 8.58 -7.48 -11.45
CA ALA A 135 7.35 -7.42 -12.23
C ALA A 135 6.45 -6.22 -11.82
N VAL A 136 6.67 -5.66 -10.63
CA VAL A 136 5.95 -4.49 -10.11
C VAL A 136 6.62 -3.20 -10.58
N THR A 137 5.82 -2.29 -11.11
CA THR A 137 6.29 -0.96 -11.52
C THR A 137 6.14 0.03 -10.38
N VAL A 138 7.22 0.75 -10.06
CA VAL A 138 7.19 1.84 -9.07
C VAL A 138 7.41 3.18 -9.76
N THR A 139 6.50 4.12 -9.51
CA THR A 139 6.65 5.54 -9.88
C THR A 139 7.04 6.35 -8.64
N PRO A 140 8.32 6.71 -8.47
CA PRO A 140 8.75 7.53 -7.35
C PRO A 140 8.48 9.02 -7.60
N LEU A 141 7.83 9.70 -6.67
CA LEU A 141 7.52 11.13 -6.73
C LEU A 141 8.10 11.84 -5.50
N GLN A 142 9.26 12.46 -5.67
CA GLN A 142 9.91 13.21 -4.59
C GLN A 142 9.30 14.61 -4.45
N LEU A 143 8.13 14.68 -3.82
CA LEU A 143 7.39 15.92 -3.60
C LEU A 143 6.50 15.82 -2.37
N SER A 144 6.09 16.96 -1.83
CA SER A 144 5.10 17.01 -0.76
C SER A 144 3.70 16.87 -1.35
N PHE A 145 2.88 16.00 -0.76
CA PHE A 145 1.46 15.92 -1.11
C PHE A 145 0.73 17.18 -0.64
N SER A 146 -0.19 17.69 -1.46
CA SER A 146 -1.08 18.77 -1.13
C SER A 146 -2.41 18.65 -1.87
N ARG A 147 -3.42 19.39 -1.45
CA ARG A 147 -4.69 19.47 -2.18
C ARG A 147 -4.51 19.89 -3.66
N GLU A 148 -3.52 20.73 -3.96
CA GLU A 148 -3.28 21.25 -5.32
C GLU A 148 -2.78 20.19 -6.30
N ASN A 149 -1.90 19.29 -5.83
CA ASN A 149 -1.34 18.23 -6.67
C ASN A 149 -2.06 16.88 -6.52
N GLY A 150 -2.90 16.74 -5.49
CA GLY A 150 -3.57 15.48 -5.15
C GLY A 150 -4.41 14.90 -6.28
N GLN A 151 -5.12 15.73 -7.06
CA GLN A 151 -5.87 15.24 -8.22
C GLN A 151 -4.97 14.54 -9.25
N GLY A 152 -3.81 15.12 -9.56
CA GLY A 152 -2.88 14.55 -10.54
C GLY A 152 -2.20 13.28 -10.03
N ILE A 153 -1.84 13.25 -8.75
CA ILE A 153 -1.16 12.12 -8.12
C ILE A 153 -2.09 10.90 -7.98
N LEU A 154 -3.33 11.12 -7.55
CA LEU A 154 -4.25 10.04 -7.18
C LEU A 154 -5.09 9.53 -8.37
N ALA A 155 -5.08 10.23 -9.52
CA ALA A 155 -5.88 9.87 -10.67
C ALA A 155 -5.62 8.43 -11.15
N GLY A 156 -6.70 7.66 -11.30
CA GLY A 156 -6.64 6.28 -11.81
C GLY A 156 -6.08 5.26 -10.84
N SER A 157 -5.90 5.61 -9.57
CA SER A 157 -5.54 4.64 -8.52
C SER A 157 -6.77 3.86 -8.05
N ASP A 158 -6.56 2.58 -7.73
CA ASP A 158 -7.60 1.69 -7.20
C ASP A 158 -7.70 1.79 -5.67
N VAL A 159 -6.60 2.13 -5.01
CA VAL A 159 -6.53 2.35 -3.56
C VAL A 159 -5.43 3.34 -3.20
N VAL A 160 -5.67 4.15 -2.18
CA VAL A 160 -4.69 5.07 -1.60
C VAL A 160 -4.34 4.60 -0.20
N MET A 161 -3.05 4.66 0.13
CA MET A 161 -2.49 4.21 1.39
C MET A 161 -1.91 5.40 2.15
N ASP A 162 -2.41 5.63 3.37
CA ASP A 162 -1.95 6.70 4.24
C ASP A 162 -0.75 6.25 5.09
N GLY A 163 0.43 6.76 4.78
CA GLY A 163 1.67 6.60 5.54
C GLY A 163 2.21 7.91 6.11
N LEU A 164 1.37 8.94 6.23
CA LEU A 164 1.75 10.29 6.68
C LEU A 164 2.02 10.36 8.19
N ASP A 165 2.62 11.45 8.66
CA ASP A 165 2.80 11.75 10.08
C ASP A 165 2.16 13.09 10.51
N SER A 166 1.52 13.79 9.56
CA SER A 166 0.84 15.07 9.77
C SER A 166 -0.67 14.92 9.67
N ILE A 167 -1.39 15.37 10.70
CA ILE A 167 -2.87 15.33 10.73
C ILE A 167 -3.46 16.20 9.62
N ALA A 168 -2.90 17.38 9.37
CA ALA A 168 -3.38 18.29 8.33
C ALA A 168 -3.32 17.64 6.94
N THR A 169 -2.19 17.01 6.60
CA THR A 169 -2.01 16.35 5.31
C THR A 169 -2.88 15.10 5.17
N ARG A 170 -3.18 14.40 6.28
CA ARG A 170 -4.13 13.27 6.30
C ARG A 170 -5.56 13.70 5.96
N ILE A 171 -5.99 14.85 6.49
CA ILE A 171 -7.31 15.43 6.17
C ILE A 171 -7.35 15.83 4.70
N GLU A 172 -6.33 16.53 4.19
CA GLU A 172 -6.25 16.90 2.77
C GLU A 172 -6.30 15.67 1.85
N LEU A 173 -5.56 14.61 2.20
CA LEU A 173 -5.56 13.36 1.46
C LEU A 173 -6.95 12.72 1.42
N ALA A 174 -7.62 12.66 2.57
CA ALA A 174 -8.96 12.11 2.69
C ALA A 174 -9.99 12.88 1.87
N GLU A 175 -9.93 14.22 1.87
CA GLU A 175 -10.82 15.05 1.05
C GLU A 175 -10.57 14.86 -0.45
N CYS A 176 -9.30 14.75 -0.87
CA CYS A 176 -8.95 14.44 -2.25
C CYS A 176 -9.50 13.06 -2.67
N CYS A 177 -9.31 12.03 -1.84
CA CYS A 177 -9.83 10.69 -2.11
C CYS A 177 -11.36 10.67 -2.20
N ARG A 178 -12.05 11.40 -1.30
CA ARG A 178 -13.51 11.58 -1.36
C ARG A 178 -13.95 12.24 -2.66
N GLY A 179 -13.29 13.35 -3.05
CA GLY A 179 -13.61 14.08 -4.28
C GLY A 179 -13.40 13.25 -5.56
N LEU A 180 -12.45 12.31 -5.54
CA LEU A 180 -12.14 11.41 -6.66
C LEU A 180 -12.87 10.07 -6.61
N SER A 181 -13.63 9.80 -5.54
CA SER A 181 -14.26 8.49 -5.30
C SER A 181 -13.25 7.33 -5.27
N ILE A 182 -12.12 7.54 -4.61
CA ILE A 182 -11.06 6.53 -4.46
C ILE A 182 -11.02 6.04 -3.01
N PRO A 183 -10.97 4.71 -2.76
CA PRO A 183 -10.79 4.17 -1.43
C PRO A 183 -9.46 4.62 -0.79
N LEU A 184 -9.51 5.00 0.49
CA LEU A 184 -8.34 5.33 1.31
C LEU A 184 -8.23 4.37 2.49
N VAL A 185 -7.06 3.78 2.68
CA VAL A 185 -6.73 2.99 3.87
C VAL A 185 -5.84 3.82 4.80
N HIS A 186 -6.45 4.26 5.90
CA HIS A 186 -5.81 5.07 6.92
C HIS A 186 -5.03 4.21 7.92
N GLY A 187 -3.83 4.68 8.29
CA GLY A 187 -3.06 4.11 9.39
C GLY A 187 -2.33 5.18 10.19
N ALA A 188 -2.38 5.10 11.52
CA ALA A 188 -1.63 5.99 12.41
C ALA A 188 -1.01 5.20 13.56
N ILE A 189 0.12 5.68 14.07
CA ILE A 189 0.93 5.00 15.10
C ILE A 189 1.44 6.00 16.12
N GLY A 190 1.70 5.52 17.34
CA GLY A 190 2.42 6.26 18.37
C GLY A 190 2.80 5.34 19.54
N GLY A 191 4.09 5.21 19.83
CA GLY A 191 4.59 4.32 20.87
C GLY A 191 4.20 2.86 20.62
N TRP A 192 3.43 2.29 21.55
CA TRP A 192 2.92 0.92 21.48
C TRP A 192 1.58 0.80 20.75
N TYR A 193 1.03 1.92 20.30
CA TYR A 193 -0.35 2.01 19.84
C TYR A 193 -0.42 2.30 18.35
N GLY A 194 -1.52 1.86 17.75
CA GLY A 194 -1.84 2.22 16.38
C GLY A 194 -3.32 2.09 16.09
N GLN A 195 -3.70 2.57 14.92
CA GLN A 195 -5.07 2.46 14.44
C GLN A 195 -5.10 2.26 12.93
N VAL A 196 -6.12 1.52 12.45
CA VAL A 196 -6.39 1.32 11.02
C VAL A 196 -7.88 1.52 10.76
N ALA A 197 -8.20 2.25 9.71
CA ALA A 197 -9.57 2.47 9.23
C ALA A 197 -9.59 2.54 7.70
N SER A 198 -10.76 2.33 7.09
CA SER A 198 -10.96 2.53 5.65
C SER A 198 -12.00 3.61 5.39
N GLN A 199 -11.70 4.55 4.51
CA GLN A 199 -12.64 5.53 3.98
C GLN A 199 -12.99 5.15 2.55
N LEU A 200 -14.24 4.76 2.31
CA LEU A 200 -14.72 4.41 0.98
C LEU A 200 -15.37 5.64 0.30
N PRO A 201 -15.64 5.58 -1.02
CA PRO A 201 -16.26 6.68 -1.73
C PRO A 201 -17.55 7.18 -1.06
N GLY A 202 -17.61 8.49 -0.82
CA GLY A 202 -18.73 9.16 -0.15
C GLY A 202 -18.61 9.29 1.37
N ASP A 203 -17.59 8.70 2.00
CA ASP A 203 -17.39 8.80 3.46
C ASP A 203 -16.41 9.93 3.85
N ASP A 204 -16.53 10.40 5.11
CA ASP A 204 -15.62 11.37 5.75
C ASP A 204 -15.01 10.79 7.06
N ILE A 205 -14.61 9.51 7.02
CA ILE A 205 -14.09 8.79 8.19
C ILE A 205 -12.84 9.48 8.77
N VAL A 206 -11.83 9.75 7.94
CA VAL A 206 -10.56 10.32 8.41
C VAL A 206 -10.76 11.74 8.97
N PRO A 207 -11.46 12.67 8.30
CA PRO A 207 -11.80 13.97 8.89
C PRO A 207 -12.55 13.84 10.23
N SER A 208 -13.47 12.88 10.35
CA SER A 208 -14.25 12.68 11.58
C SER A 208 -13.39 12.18 12.75
N LEU A 209 -12.37 11.35 12.50
CA LEU A 209 -11.43 10.90 13.53
C LEU A 209 -10.61 12.05 14.14
N PHE A 210 -10.29 13.06 13.34
CA PHE A 210 -9.43 14.19 13.75
C PHE A 210 -10.20 15.51 13.97
N GLY A 211 -11.52 15.54 13.77
CA GLY A 211 -12.31 16.78 13.79
C GLY A 211 -12.27 17.59 15.09
N ASN A 212 -11.94 16.96 16.21
CA ASN A 212 -11.77 17.61 17.53
C ASN A 212 -10.30 17.76 17.94
N TRP A 213 -9.35 17.41 17.07
CA TRP A 213 -7.93 17.40 17.41
C TRP A 213 -7.30 18.77 17.20
N SER A 214 -6.81 19.39 18.28
CA SER A 214 -6.26 20.76 18.25
C SER A 214 -4.73 20.83 18.11
N GLU A 215 -4.01 19.72 18.22
CA GLU A 215 -2.54 19.70 18.14
C GLU A 215 -2.02 19.32 16.74
N PRO A 216 -0.95 19.96 16.24
CA PRO A 216 -0.47 19.72 14.86
C PRO A 216 0.15 18.33 14.64
N LYS A 217 0.58 17.65 15.71
CA LYS A 217 1.16 16.30 15.68
C LYS A 217 0.40 15.37 16.64
N GLY A 218 0.48 14.07 16.41
CA GLY A 218 -0.12 13.09 17.31
C GLY A 218 0.79 12.73 18.49
N VAL A 219 0.34 11.73 19.25
CA VAL A 219 0.99 11.23 20.47
C VAL A 219 2.39 10.63 20.19
N GLU A 220 2.70 10.29 18.93
CA GLU A 220 4.01 9.81 18.49
C GLU A 220 5.16 10.78 18.76
N SER A 221 4.87 12.08 18.78
CA SER A 221 5.87 13.12 19.08
C SER A 221 6.43 13.01 20.51
N GLN A 222 5.65 12.41 21.43
CA GLN A 222 6.04 12.20 22.82
C GLN A 222 6.48 10.76 23.09
N LEU A 223 5.80 9.78 22.50
CA LEU A 223 6.07 8.35 22.76
C LEU A 223 7.14 7.73 21.84
N GLY A 224 7.49 8.40 20.74
CA GLY A 224 8.34 7.84 19.70
C GLY A 224 7.66 6.70 18.93
N ASN A 225 8.43 5.98 18.13
CA ASN A 225 7.92 4.88 17.29
C ASN A 225 8.91 3.71 17.28
N PRO A 226 8.72 2.70 18.16
CA PRO A 226 9.44 1.44 18.11
C PRO A 226 9.28 0.74 16.76
N SER A 227 10.27 -0.05 16.32
CA SER A 227 10.29 -0.66 14.98
C SER A 227 9.13 -1.60 14.68
N PHE A 228 8.55 -2.23 15.71
CA PHE A 228 7.48 -3.20 15.57
C PHE A 228 6.11 -2.55 15.31
N THR A 229 5.86 -1.34 15.82
CA THR A 229 4.54 -0.69 15.73
C THR A 229 4.18 -0.35 14.28
N PRO A 230 5.04 0.30 13.48
CA PRO A 230 4.76 0.52 12.08
C PRO A 230 4.56 -0.77 11.30
N ALA A 231 5.34 -1.82 11.59
CA ALA A 231 5.24 -3.10 10.88
C ALA A 231 3.84 -3.72 11.06
N VAL A 232 3.37 -3.85 12.30
CA VAL A 232 2.05 -4.44 12.58
C VAL A 232 0.92 -3.64 11.92
N VAL A 233 0.95 -2.31 12.07
CA VAL A 233 -0.11 -1.44 11.56
C VAL A 233 -0.10 -1.40 10.03
N ALA A 234 1.08 -1.39 9.40
CA ALA A 234 1.20 -1.48 7.95
C ALA A 234 0.66 -2.81 7.43
N SER A 235 0.95 -3.95 8.08
CA SER A 235 0.37 -5.24 7.65
C SER A 235 -1.16 -5.26 7.73
N LEU A 236 -1.74 -4.62 8.75
CA LEU A 236 -3.19 -4.45 8.84
C LEU A 236 -3.73 -3.56 7.71
N GLN A 237 -3.06 -2.45 7.39
CA GLN A 237 -3.43 -1.60 6.25
C GLN A 237 -3.35 -2.38 4.92
N VAL A 238 -2.32 -3.20 4.70
CA VAL A 238 -2.18 -3.97 3.46
C VAL A 238 -3.23 -5.07 3.36
N ALA A 239 -3.56 -5.74 4.47
CA ALA A 239 -4.68 -6.68 4.50
C ALA A 239 -6.01 -6.00 4.13
N GLU A 240 -6.23 -4.78 4.62
CA GLU A 240 -7.41 -3.98 4.29
C GLU A 240 -7.44 -3.56 2.82
N ALA A 241 -6.31 -3.07 2.28
CA ALA A 241 -6.19 -2.72 0.87
C ALA A 241 -6.38 -3.94 -0.04
N CYS A 242 -5.85 -5.11 0.34
CA CYS A 242 -6.04 -6.35 -0.41
C CYS A 242 -7.53 -6.71 -0.53
N LYS A 243 -8.31 -6.64 0.57
CA LYS A 243 -9.76 -6.84 0.52
C LYS A 243 -10.45 -5.89 -0.44
N ILE A 244 -10.10 -4.60 -0.39
CA ILE A 244 -10.65 -3.56 -1.28
C ILE A 244 -10.33 -3.87 -2.75
N LEU A 245 -9.08 -4.14 -3.08
CA LEU A 245 -8.62 -4.44 -4.45
C LEU A 245 -9.26 -5.71 -5.02
N LEU A 246 -9.46 -6.72 -4.17
CA LEU A 246 -10.08 -7.98 -4.58
C LEU A 246 -11.61 -7.89 -4.62
N GLY A 247 -12.21 -6.95 -3.90
CA GLY A 247 -13.66 -6.89 -3.68
C GLY A 247 -14.15 -8.06 -2.81
N GLU A 248 -13.31 -8.53 -1.88
CA GLU A 248 -13.58 -9.69 -1.03
C GLU A 248 -13.59 -9.32 0.46
N GLY A 249 -14.47 -9.96 1.22
CA GLY A 249 -14.65 -9.70 2.65
C GLY A 249 -15.35 -8.37 2.93
N GLU A 250 -15.31 -7.98 4.21
CA GLU A 250 -15.85 -6.69 4.66
C GLU A 250 -14.70 -5.75 5.00
N SER A 251 -14.76 -4.53 4.46
CA SER A 251 -13.82 -3.48 4.82
C SER A 251 -14.06 -2.97 6.24
N LEU A 252 -13.12 -2.17 6.74
CA LEU A 252 -13.24 -1.39 7.97
C LEU A 252 -14.10 -0.13 7.75
N ARG A 253 -15.02 -0.12 6.81
CA ARG A 253 -15.92 1.03 6.61
C ARG A 253 -16.75 1.21 7.87
N HIS A 254 -16.78 2.42 8.43
CA HIS A 254 -17.42 2.75 9.72
C HIS A 254 -16.88 1.97 10.93
N ARG A 255 -15.68 1.40 10.81
CA ARG A 255 -14.99 0.68 11.88
C ARG A 255 -13.54 1.12 11.93
N MET A 256 -12.94 1.00 13.10
CA MET A 256 -11.51 1.21 13.29
C MET A 256 -10.97 0.07 14.12
N ILE A 257 -9.84 -0.50 13.72
CA ILE A 257 -9.07 -1.38 14.59
C ILE A 257 -8.12 -0.50 15.37
N TYR A 258 -8.25 -0.50 16.69
CA TYR A 258 -7.28 0.05 17.61
C TYR A 258 -6.34 -1.07 18.06
N VAL A 259 -5.03 -0.83 18.00
CA VAL A 259 -3.99 -1.79 18.33
C VAL A 259 -3.25 -1.32 19.55
N ASN A 260 -3.17 -2.17 20.58
CA ASN A 260 -2.42 -1.95 21.79
C ASN A 260 -1.37 -3.06 21.95
N LEU A 261 -0.15 -2.81 21.46
CA LEU A 261 0.94 -3.80 21.50
C LEU A 261 1.59 -3.93 22.88
N LEU A 262 1.28 -3.03 23.82
CA LEU A 262 1.75 -3.16 25.20
C LEU A 262 1.00 -4.27 25.93
N HIS A 263 -0.30 -4.39 25.67
CA HIS A 263 -1.17 -5.42 26.25
C HIS A 263 -1.56 -6.54 25.30
N MET A 264 -1.13 -6.47 24.03
CA MET A 264 -1.45 -7.42 22.95
C MET A 264 -2.95 -7.50 22.65
N GLU A 265 -3.60 -6.35 22.58
CA GLU A 265 -5.04 -6.20 22.35
C GLU A 265 -5.33 -5.54 20.99
N PHE A 266 -6.41 -6.00 20.36
CA PHE A 266 -6.94 -5.47 19.10
C PHE A 266 -8.43 -5.24 19.30
N ASP A 267 -8.82 -3.97 19.43
CA ASP A 267 -10.20 -3.57 19.69
C ASP A 267 -10.84 -3.03 18.41
N GLU A 268 -12.06 -3.48 18.12
CA GLU A 268 -12.88 -2.90 17.07
C GLU A 268 -13.71 -1.75 17.67
N VAL A 269 -13.51 -0.54 17.15
CA VAL A 269 -14.26 0.67 17.52
C VAL A 269 -15.22 1.01 16.39
N LEU A 270 -16.50 1.10 16.71
CA LEU A 270 -17.51 1.57 15.77
C LEU A 270 -17.40 3.08 15.59
N LEU A 271 -17.39 3.54 14.35
CA LEU A 271 -17.36 4.96 14.01
C LEU A 271 -18.77 5.40 13.65
N GLU A 272 -19.29 6.41 14.34
CA GLU A 272 -20.61 6.94 14.02
C GLU A 272 -20.61 7.52 12.59
N PRO A 273 -21.63 7.22 11.77
CA PRO A 273 -21.79 7.91 10.50
C PRO A 273 -22.00 9.40 10.78
N PRO A 274 -21.55 10.31 9.89
CA PRO A 274 -21.81 11.73 10.07
C PRO A 274 -23.30 11.94 10.27
N LEU A 275 -23.67 12.68 11.33
CA LEU A 275 -25.04 13.12 11.55
C LEU A 275 -25.52 13.75 10.24
N ALA A 276 -26.57 13.18 9.64
CA ALA A 276 -27.17 13.76 8.45
C ALA A 276 -27.42 15.24 8.75
N ALA A 277 -26.84 16.12 7.93
CA ALA A 277 -27.12 17.54 8.04
C ALA A 277 -28.64 17.68 8.01
N VAL A 278 -29.23 18.03 9.15
CA VAL A 278 -30.65 18.33 9.26
C VAL A 278 -30.84 19.52 8.34
N GLY A 279 -31.47 19.28 7.19
CA GLY A 279 -31.66 20.32 6.18
C GLY A 279 -32.35 21.53 6.80
N GLU A 280 -31.73 22.70 6.64
CA GLU A 280 -32.40 24.00 6.71
C GLU A 280 -32.82 24.43 5.30
#